data_AF-A0A2J7RN17-F1
#
_entry.id   AF-A0A2J7RN17-F1
#
_cell.length_a   1.000
_cell.length_b   1.000
_cell.length_c   1.000
_cell.angle_alpha   90.00
_cell.angle_beta   90.00
_cell.angle_gamma   90.00
#
_symmetry.space_group_name_H-M   'P 1'
#
loop_
_entity.id
_entity.type
_entity.pdbx_description
1 polymer ?
#
loop_
_entity_poly.entity_id
_entity_poly.type
_entity_poly.pdbx_seq_one_letter_code
_entity_poly.pdbx_strand_id
1 'polypeptide(L)'
;FKMDPSPWPDVTDSEIFLFLGIIIQMGHDIRDRLKDYWSTVEQFATPFYSNTMKHDHFLHILRFLHFAGNNTETDRNDRLWKVRTIFNTLNDAYEKYNPSLHLAIDEIIVKFKGRVVFRQYIPKKHKRVQHTHMGYVHKADRMANSYSTSRRTWKWTNKLFFHLLDLTILNSFILLPSCGAKLSHREFRLALVRKMLEHAARGPPHWPTSSNKRPSCRVCSSHGKWSYIWTKCMKCDVGLCISGCFQQYHMKATFS
;
A
#
# COMPACT_ATOMS: atom_id res chain seq x y z
N PHE A 1 -24.18 -11.95 -16.26
CA PHE A 1 -23.52 -12.88 -15.32
C PHE A 1 -23.74 -12.39 -13.91
N LYS A 2 -24.67 -12.99 -13.16
CA LYS A 2 -24.73 -12.80 -11.71
C LYS A 2 -23.49 -13.49 -11.14
N MET A 3 -22.55 -12.74 -10.58
CA MET A 3 -21.47 -13.35 -9.81
C MET A 3 -22.09 -13.87 -8.53
N ASP A 4 -21.87 -15.14 -8.22
CA ASP A 4 -22.14 -15.67 -6.89
C ASP A 4 -21.40 -14.82 -5.85
N PRO A 5 -22.00 -14.54 -4.68
CA PRO A 5 -21.33 -13.77 -3.65
C PRO A 5 -20.01 -14.43 -3.29
N SER A 6 -18.94 -13.64 -3.23
CA SER A 6 -17.66 -14.10 -2.70
C SER A 6 -17.89 -14.70 -1.32
N PRO A 7 -17.33 -15.89 -1.01
CA PRO A 7 -17.40 -16.45 0.34
C PRO A 7 -16.58 -15.62 1.35
N TRP A 8 -15.77 -14.67 0.86
CA TRP A 8 -14.98 -13.75 1.67
C TRP A 8 -15.70 -12.41 1.83
N PRO A 9 -15.69 -11.82 3.05
CA PRO A 9 -16.18 -10.47 3.27
C PRO A 9 -15.38 -9.44 2.45
N ASP A 10 -15.95 -8.25 2.29
CA ASP A 10 -15.28 -7.15 1.60
C ASP A 10 -13.94 -6.81 2.26
N VAL A 11 -12.93 -6.54 1.43
CA VAL A 11 -11.57 -6.24 1.86
C VAL A 11 -11.54 -4.83 2.47
N THR A 12 -11.03 -4.74 3.69
CA THR A 12 -10.87 -3.49 4.44
C THR A 12 -9.54 -2.79 4.14
N ASP A 13 -9.45 -1.49 4.45
CA ASP A 13 -8.20 -0.73 4.32
C ASP A 13 -7.06 -1.37 5.12
N SER A 14 -7.35 -1.86 6.33
CA SER A 14 -6.37 -2.56 7.17
C SER A 14 -5.81 -3.80 6.49
N GLU A 15 -6.65 -4.59 5.82
CA GLU A 15 -6.22 -5.76 5.06
C GLU A 15 -5.36 -5.37 3.85
N ILE A 16 -5.66 -4.24 3.19
CA ILE A 16 -4.79 -3.71 2.12
C ILE A 16 -3.42 -3.31 2.66
N PHE A 17 -3.34 -2.69 3.85
CA PHE A 17 -2.04 -2.39 4.47
C PHE A 17 -1.23 -3.66 4.81
N LEU A 18 -1.87 -4.70 5.35
CA LEU A 18 -1.22 -6.00 5.58
C LEU A 18 -0.74 -6.64 4.27
N PHE A 19 -1.60 -6.62 3.24
CA PHE A 19 -1.29 -7.13 1.92
C PHE A 19 -0.09 -6.42 1.30
N LEU A 20 -0.06 -5.08 1.32
CA LEU A 20 1.06 -4.29 0.81
C LEU A 20 2.33 -4.51 1.65
N GLY A 21 2.21 -4.62 2.97
CA GLY A 21 3.32 -4.98 3.85
C GLY A 21 3.96 -6.32 3.48
N ILE A 22 3.14 -7.34 3.19
CA ILE A 22 3.60 -8.63 2.67
C ILE A 22 4.30 -8.46 1.32
N ILE A 23 3.72 -7.71 0.38
CA ILE A 23 4.32 -7.48 -0.94
C ILE A 23 5.70 -6.84 -0.81
N ILE A 24 5.85 -5.81 0.03
CA ILE A 24 7.14 -5.13 0.27
C ILE A 24 8.13 -6.11 0.92
N GLN A 25 7.68 -6.93 1.88
CA GLN A 25 8.52 -7.95 2.52
C GLN A 25 9.03 -9.00 1.52
N MET A 26 8.20 -9.41 0.54
CA MET A 26 8.63 -10.35 -0.52
C MET A 26 9.77 -9.78 -1.38
N GLY A 27 9.96 -8.46 -1.41
CA GLY A 27 11.12 -7.85 -2.07
C GLY A 27 12.44 -8.14 -1.34
N HIS A 28 12.40 -8.41 -0.03
CA HIS A 28 13.58 -8.79 0.77
C HIS A 28 13.85 -10.29 0.78
N ASP A 29 12.82 -11.10 0.57
CA ASP A 29 12.85 -12.56 0.60
C ASP A 29 12.23 -13.05 -0.72
N ILE A 30 13.02 -13.12 -1.78
CA ILE A 30 12.54 -13.53 -3.10
C ILE A 30 12.55 -15.05 -3.19
N ARG A 31 11.38 -15.64 -3.44
CA ARG A 31 11.19 -17.09 -3.63
C ARG A 31 10.65 -17.39 -5.01
N ASP A 32 10.89 -18.59 -5.51
CA ASP A 32 10.46 -19.00 -6.85
C ASP A 32 8.94 -19.07 -6.98
N ARG A 33 8.27 -19.71 -6.01
CA ARG A 33 6.81 -19.92 -6.05
C ARG A 33 6.12 -19.12 -4.96
N LEU A 34 4.96 -18.56 -5.29
CA LEU A 34 4.17 -17.76 -4.37
C LEU A 34 3.68 -18.55 -3.15
N LYS A 35 3.39 -19.84 -3.33
CA LYS A 35 2.99 -20.72 -2.22
C LYS A 35 4.09 -20.96 -1.19
N ASP A 36 5.36 -20.84 -1.60
CA ASP A 36 6.50 -21.19 -0.73
C ASP A 36 6.61 -20.21 0.44
N TYR A 37 6.08 -18.99 0.32
CA TYR A 37 6.00 -18.00 1.41
C TYR A 37 5.17 -18.45 2.61
N TRP A 38 4.17 -19.31 2.38
CA TRP A 38 3.31 -19.88 3.42
C TRP A 38 3.65 -21.34 3.70
N SER A 39 4.82 -21.81 3.27
CA SER A 39 5.27 -23.18 3.52
C SER A 39 5.57 -23.38 5.00
N THR A 40 5.15 -24.54 5.54
CA THR A 40 5.50 -25.00 6.88
C THR A 40 6.76 -25.86 6.88
N VAL A 41 7.32 -26.16 5.71
CA VAL A 41 8.58 -26.90 5.55
C VAL A 41 9.71 -26.06 6.13
N GLU A 42 10.50 -26.64 7.04
CA GLU A 42 11.55 -25.95 7.80
C GLU A 42 12.47 -25.07 6.95
N GLN A 43 12.92 -25.57 5.79
CA GLN A 43 13.82 -24.82 4.90
C GLN A 43 13.20 -23.52 4.32
N PHE A 44 11.87 -23.40 4.36
CA PHE A 44 11.11 -22.26 3.86
C PHE A 44 10.24 -21.62 4.95
N ALA A 45 10.20 -22.17 6.16
CA ALA A 45 9.28 -21.71 7.18
C ALA A 45 9.61 -20.27 7.57
N THR A 46 8.66 -19.36 7.36
CA THR A 46 8.83 -17.95 7.71
C THR A 46 7.52 -17.44 8.32
N PRO A 47 7.40 -17.52 9.66
CA PRO A 47 6.15 -17.26 10.37
C PRO A 47 5.52 -15.89 10.07
N PHE A 48 6.33 -14.91 9.68
CA PHE A 48 5.86 -13.59 9.26
C PHE A 48 4.66 -13.66 8.31
N TYR A 49 4.74 -14.45 7.23
CA TYR A 49 3.68 -14.45 6.21
C TYR A 49 2.38 -15.06 6.73
N SER A 50 2.45 -16.22 7.38
CA SER A 50 1.28 -16.92 7.94
C SER A 50 0.64 -16.17 9.11
N ASN A 51 1.44 -15.43 9.88
CA ASN A 51 0.96 -14.62 11.00
C ASN A 51 0.35 -13.31 10.53
N THR A 52 0.80 -12.77 9.39
CA THR A 52 0.29 -11.49 8.85
C THR A 52 -1.01 -11.68 8.09
N MET A 53 -1.11 -12.70 7.23
CA MET A 53 -2.31 -12.96 6.43
C MET A 53 -2.35 -14.42 5.99
N LYS A 54 -3.53 -15.04 5.93
CA LYS A 54 -3.67 -16.39 5.39
C LYS A 54 -3.40 -16.42 3.89
N HIS A 55 -2.76 -17.49 3.41
CA HIS A 55 -2.41 -17.68 2.00
C HIS A 55 -3.59 -17.45 1.05
N ASP A 56 -4.73 -18.07 1.33
CA ASP A 56 -5.90 -18.01 0.45
C ASP A 56 -6.51 -16.61 0.40
N HIS A 57 -6.48 -15.89 1.53
CA HIS A 57 -6.95 -14.52 1.60
C HIS A 57 -6.00 -13.56 0.84
N PHE A 58 -4.68 -13.75 0.96
CA PHE A 58 -3.71 -13.00 0.14
C PHE A 58 -3.94 -13.24 -1.37
N LEU A 59 -4.17 -14.49 -1.77
CA LEU A 59 -4.48 -14.82 -3.17
C LEU A 59 -5.82 -14.22 -3.62
N HIS A 60 -6.82 -14.17 -2.73
CA HIS A 60 -8.10 -13.53 -2.99
C HIS A 60 -7.91 -12.05 -3.32
N ILE A 61 -7.26 -11.28 -2.43
CA ILE A 61 -6.94 -9.86 -2.66
C ILE A 61 -6.16 -9.70 -3.96
N LEU A 62 -5.08 -10.46 -4.15
CA LEU A 62 -4.24 -10.36 -5.35
C LEU A 62 -5.03 -10.62 -6.65
N ARG A 63 -5.95 -11.60 -6.64
CA ARG A 63 -6.76 -11.99 -7.80
C ARG A 63 -7.74 -10.90 -8.20
N PHE A 64 -8.37 -10.27 -7.21
CA PHE A 64 -9.43 -9.28 -7.39
C PHE A 64 -8.95 -7.83 -7.32
N LEU A 65 -7.68 -7.56 -7.05
CA LEU A 65 -7.10 -6.21 -7.07
C LEU A 65 -7.41 -5.49 -8.39
N HIS A 66 -8.09 -4.35 -8.26
CA HIS A 66 -8.49 -3.47 -9.36
C HIS A 66 -8.41 -2.02 -8.90
N PHE A 67 -8.19 -1.09 -9.84
CA PHE A 67 -7.99 0.34 -9.53
C PHE A 67 -8.98 1.26 -10.25
N ALA A 68 -9.98 0.67 -10.90
CA ALA A 68 -11.07 1.36 -11.57
C ALA A 68 -12.35 0.55 -11.37
N GLY A 69 -13.46 1.23 -11.11
CA GLY A 69 -14.76 0.58 -10.94
C GLY A 69 -15.30 0.08 -12.29
N ASN A 70 -16.20 -0.90 -12.24
CA ASN A 70 -16.84 -1.43 -13.46
C ASN A 70 -17.72 -0.40 -14.18
N ASN A 71 -18.20 0.61 -13.44
CA ASN A 71 -19.07 1.68 -13.93
C ASN A 71 -18.32 3.00 -14.17
N THR A 72 -16.98 2.99 -14.10
CA THR A 72 -16.21 4.21 -14.36
C THR A 72 -16.39 4.61 -15.83
N GLU A 73 -16.81 5.85 -16.08
CA GLU A 73 -16.82 6.40 -17.43
C GLU A 73 -15.38 6.48 -17.95
N THR A 74 -15.10 5.79 -19.04
CA THR A 74 -13.75 5.70 -19.60
C THR A 74 -13.69 6.33 -20.96
N ASP A 75 -12.72 7.22 -21.16
CA ASP A 75 -12.28 7.59 -22.50
C ASP A 75 -11.80 6.33 -23.23
N ARG A 76 -12.41 6.05 -24.38
CA ARG A 76 -12.06 4.89 -25.23
C ARG A 76 -10.63 4.97 -25.77
N ASN A 77 -10.04 6.17 -25.79
CA ASN A 77 -8.66 6.39 -26.22
C ASN A 77 -7.64 6.21 -25.10
N ASP A 78 -8.05 6.28 -23.83
CA ASP A 78 -7.13 6.09 -22.70
C ASP A 78 -6.81 4.60 -22.49
N ARG A 79 -5.71 4.15 -23.08
CA ARG A 79 -5.23 2.76 -22.93
C ARG A 79 -4.83 2.39 -21.49
N LEU A 80 -4.61 3.38 -20.62
CA LEU A 80 -4.21 3.20 -19.22
C LEU A 80 -5.36 3.44 -18.22
N TRP A 81 -6.60 3.58 -18.69
CA TRP A 81 -7.76 3.93 -17.85
C TRP A 81 -7.87 3.09 -16.56
N LYS A 82 -7.53 1.79 -16.62
CA LYS A 82 -7.60 0.85 -15.48
C LYS A 82 -6.69 1.20 -14.30
N VAL A 83 -5.69 2.05 -14.52
CA VAL A 83 -4.71 2.47 -13.51
C VAL A 83 -4.59 4.00 -13.45
N ARG A 84 -5.45 4.73 -14.18
CA ARG A 84 -5.38 6.19 -14.31
C ARG A 84 -5.42 6.89 -12.96
N THR A 85 -6.29 6.44 -12.07
CA THR A 85 -6.39 6.97 -10.69
C THR A 85 -5.05 6.88 -9.96
N ILE A 86 -4.33 5.77 -10.08
CA ILE A 86 -3.00 5.61 -9.46
C ILE A 86 -2.00 6.61 -10.03
N PHE A 87 -1.98 6.80 -11.36
CA PHE A 87 -1.10 7.78 -11.98
C PHE A 87 -1.38 9.19 -11.50
N ASN A 88 -2.65 9.60 -11.45
CA ASN A 88 -3.03 10.93 -11.00
C ASN A 88 -2.61 11.14 -9.55
N THR A 89 -2.90 10.19 -8.66
CA THR A 89 -2.49 10.27 -7.24
C THR A 89 -0.97 10.39 -7.08
N LEU A 90 -0.19 9.65 -7.87
CA LEU A 90 1.27 9.73 -7.81
C LEU A 90 1.80 11.05 -8.38
N ASN A 91 1.23 11.54 -9.49
CA ASN A 91 1.61 12.83 -10.06
C ASN A 91 1.32 13.96 -9.07
N ASP A 92 0.13 14.00 -8.46
CA ASP A 92 -0.23 14.99 -7.45
C ASP A 92 0.71 14.95 -6.22
N ALA A 93 1.22 13.76 -5.88
CA ALA A 93 2.18 13.60 -4.80
C ALA A 93 3.58 14.10 -5.19
N TYR A 94 4.01 13.85 -6.43
CA TYR A 94 5.32 14.23 -6.94
C TYR A 94 5.42 15.70 -7.35
N GLU A 95 4.34 16.33 -7.80
CA GLU A 95 4.31 17.78 -8.13
C GLU A 95 4.60 18.66 -6.90
N LYS A 96 4.34 18.15 -5.70
CA LYS A 96 4.67 18.84 -4.44
C LYS A 96 6.18 18.86 -4.15
N TYR A 97 6.97 18.12 -4.93
CA TYR A 97 8.43 18.09 -4.80
C TYR A 97 9.07 19.10 -5.75
N ASN A 98 9.95 19.95 -5.21
CA ASN A 98 10.71 20.90 -6.01
C ASN A 98 12.05 20.27 -6.44
N PRO A 99 12.24 19.93 -7.73
CA PRO A 99 13.46 19.26 -8.19
C PRO A 99 14.70 20.14 -8.03
N SER A 100 15.86 19.50 -7.85
CA SER A 100 17.16 20.20 -7.82
C SER A 100 17.64 20.61 -9.23
N LEU A 101 18.71 21.42 -9.29
CA LEU A 101 19.25 22.02 -10.52
C LEU A 101 19.64 21.02 -11.63
N HIS A 102 19.86 19.73 -11.30
CA HIS A 102 20.30 18.72 -12.25
C HIS A 102 19.27 17.61 -12.38
N LEU A 103 18.52 17.61 -13.49
CA LEU A 103 17.50 16.61 -13.79
C LEU A 103 17.96 15.65 -14.89
N ALA A 104 17.68 14.36 -14.71
CA ALA A 104 17.89 13.33 -15.72
C ALA A 104 16.54 12.66 -16.03
N ILE A 105 16.16 12.63 -17.31
CA ILE A 105 14.93 12.00 -17.81
C ILE A 105 15.34 10.76 -18.60
N ASP A 106 14.75 9.61 -18.28
CA ASP A 106 14.90 8.38 -19.07
C ASP A 106 13.59 7.57 -19.05
N GLU A 107 13.50 6.62 -19.97
CA GLU A 107 12.37 5.73 -20.15
C GLU A 107 12.40 4.58 -19.12
N ILE A 108 11.29 4.43 -18.39
CA ILE A 108 11.09 3.29 -17.50
C ILE A 108 10.41 2.15 -18.27
N ILE A 109 11.01 0.95 -18.24
CA ILE A 109 10.49 -0.23 -18.96
C ILE A 109 9.95 -1.27 -17.99
N VAL A 110 8.62 -1.45 -17.98
CA VAL A 110 7.96 -2.55 -17.24
C VAL A 110 7.86 -3.79 -18.12
N LYS A 111 8.70 -4.79 -17.85
CA LYS A 111 8.74 -6.04 -18.63
C LYS A 111 7.42 -6.82 -18.49
N PHE A 112 6.68 -7.03 -19.57
CA PHE A 112 5.44 -7.82 -19.56
C PHE A 112 5.34 -8.76 -20.77
N LYS A 113 4.96 -10.03 -20.55
CA LYS A 113 4.86 -11.06 -21.60
C LYS A 113 3.43 -11.41 -22.02
N GLY A 114 2.40 -10.94 -21.30
CA GLY A 114 0.99 -11.18 -21.64
C GLY A 114 0.48 -10.27 -22.78
N ARG A 115 -0.76 -10.49 -23.20
CA ARG A 115 -1.42 -9.72 -24.27
C ARG A 115 -1.92 -8.37 -23.74
N VAL A 116 -1.33 -7.28 -24.23
CA VAL A 116 -1.72 -5.89 -23.96
C VAL A 116 -1.49 -5.07 -25.23
N VAL A 117 -2.45 -4.21 -25.59
CA VAL A 117 -2.49 -3.46 -26.86
C VAL A 117 -1.34 -2.45 -27.03
N PHE A 118 -0.84 -1.89 -25.92
CA PHE A 118 0.25 -0.90 -25.92
C PHE A 118 1.62 -1.51 -25.58
N ARG A 119 1.75 -2.84 -25.63
CA ARG A 119 3.04 -3.50 -25.40
C ARG A 119 3.94 -3.32 -26.62
N GLN A 120 5.08 -2.68 -26.44
CA GLN A 120 6.10 -2.53 -27.48
C GLN A 120 7.19 -3.60 -27.37
N TYR A 121 7.62 -4.15 -28.50
CA TYR A 121 8.83 -4.96 -28.58
C TYR A 121 10.03 -4.06 -28.86
N ILE A 122 11.09 -4.18 -28.07
CA ILE A 122 12.31 -3.38 -28.20
C ILE A 122 13.47 -4.37 -28.45
N PRO A 123 13.84 -4.65 -29.72
CA PRO A 123 14.78 -5.71 -30.09
C PRO A 123 16.25 -5.44 -29.71
N LYS A 124 16.64 -4.17 -29.58
CA LYS A 124 18.03 -3.73 -29.39
C LYS A 124 18.13 -2.76 -28.22
N LYS A 125 18.42 -3.25 -27.01
CA LYS A 125 18.98 -2.40 -25.95
C LYS A 125 20.50 -2.58 -25.96
N HIS A 126 21.17 -2.13 -27.03
CA HIS A 126 22.64 -2.12 -27.10
C HIS A 126 23.18 -0.86 -26.42
N LYS A 127 24.15 -1.04 -25.52
CA LYS A 127 25.03 -0.06 -24.85
C LYS A 127 24.71 1.41 -25.19
N ARG A 128 23.85 2.07 -24.40
CA ARG A 128 23.61 3.53 -24.53
C ARG A 128 24.89 4.27 -24.11
N VAL A 129 25.27 5.25 -24.93
CA VAL A 129 26.42 6.14 -24.73
C VAL A 129 26.27 6.85 -23.37
N GLN A 130 27.30 6.79 -22.54
CA GLN A 130 27.30 7.37 -21.19
C GLN A 130 27.42 8.89 -21.26
N HIS A 131 26.30 9.59 -21.12
CA HIS A 131 26.32 10.97 -20.63
C HIS A 131 26.29 10.94 -19.09
N THR A 132 27.06 11.81 -18.44
CA THR A 132 27.29 11.82 -16.97
C THR A 132 26.01 11.78 -16.13
N HIS A 133 24.91 12.33 -16.65
CA HIS A 133 23.60 12.38 -15.97
C HIS A 133 22.80 11.05 -16.07
N MET A 134 23.04 10.22 -17.10
CA MET A 134 22.40 8.89 -17.23
C MET A 134 22.86 7.91 -16.15
N GLY A 135 24.03 8.14 -15.56
CA GLY A 135 24.54 7.33 -14.46
C GLY A 135 23.62 7.35 -13.23
N TYR A 136 22.89 8.44 -12.98
CA TYR A 136 21.94 8.54 -11.87
C TYR A 136 20.69 7.69 -12.10
N VAL A 137 20.16 7.72 -13.33
CA VAL A 137 19.03 6.87 -13.73
C VAL A 137 19.39 5.39 -13.58
N HIS A 138 20.55 4.98 -14.07
CA HIS A 138 20.99 3.58 -13.93
C HIS A 138 21.17 3.15 -12.46
N LYS A 139 21.63 4.06 -11.59
CA LYS A 139 21.70 3.79 -10.14
C LYS A 139 20.29 3.64 -9.55
N ALA A 140 19.35 4.51 -9.91
CA ALA A 140 17.95 4.40 -9.49
C ALA A 140 17.31 3.09 -9.96
N ASP A 141 17.48 2.74 -11.24
CA ASP A 141 17.04 1.46 -11.81
C ASP A 141 17.63 0.26 -11.04
N ARG A 142 18.93 0.29 -10.71
CA ARG A 142 19.56 -0.78 -9.95
C ARG A 142 18.96 -0.91 -8.55
N MET A 143 18.68 0.20 -7.88
CA MET A 143 18.07 0.22 -6.54
C MET A 143 16.61 -0.20 -6.56
N ALA A 144 15.84 0.18 -7.58
CA ALA A 144 14.45 -0.27 -7.73
C ALA A 144 14.39 -1.79 -8.01
N ASN A 145 15.33 -2.30 -8.80
CA ASN A 145 15.38 -3.72 -9.14
C ASN A 145 15.93 -4.61 -8.00
N SER A 146 16.68 -4.07 -7.04
CA SER A 146 17.27 -4.88 -5.94
C SER A 146 16.22 -5.47 -4.99
N TYR A 147 15.04 -4.84 -4.91
CA TYR A 147 13.91 -5.31 -4.09
C TYR A 147 12.64 -5.50 -4.91
N SER A 148 12.77 -5.77 -6.22
CA SER A 148 11.61 -5.82 -7.10
C SER A 148 10.62 -6.91 -6.66
N THR A 149 9.39 -6.50 -6.43
CA THR A 149 8.29 -7.40 -6.06
C THR A 149 7.62 -8.07 -7.27
N SER A 150 8.11 -7.78 -8.48
CA SER A 150 7.46 -8.10 -9.74
C SER A 150 7.43 -9.61 -10.04
N ARG A 151 6.23 -10.17 -10.23
CA ARG A 151 6.04 -11.57 -10.62
C ARG A 151 5.69 -11.70 -12.10
N ARG A 152 6.04 -12.86 -12.69
CA ARG A 152 5.73 -13.18 -14.10
C ARG A 152 4.23 -13.35 -14.37
N THR A 153 3.51 -13.94 -13.43
CA THR A 153 2.10 -14.38 -13.58
C THR A 153 1.07 -13.29 -13.33
N TRP A 154 1.49 -12.10 -12.89
CA TRP A 154 0.58 -11.01 -12.57
C TRP A 154 -0.08 -10.40 -13.81
N LYS A 155 -1.34 -9.97 -13.64
CA LYS A 155 -2.07 -9.14 -14.61
C LYS A 155 -1.28 -7.85 -14.85
N TRP A 156 -1.38 -7.27 -16.05
CA TRP A 156 -0.59 -6.10 -16.42
C TRP A 156 -0.84 -4.90 -15.48
N THR A 157 -2.07 -4.71 -15.01
CA THR A 157 -2.46 -3.64 -14.08
C THR A 157 -1.70 -3.77 -12.76
N ASN A 158 -1.71 -4.96 -12.15
CA ASN A 158 -1.00 -5.25 -10.92
C ASN A 158 0.51 -5.10 -11.13
N LYS A 159 1.02 -5.59 -12.26
CA LYS A 159 2.45 -5.50 -12.58
C LYS A 159 2.94 -4.04 -12.65
N LEU A 160 2.15 -3.18 -13.29
CA LEU A 160 2.44 -1.76 -13.37
C LEU A 160 2.30 -1.08 -12.01
N PHE A 161 1.23 -1.36 -11.27
CA PHE A 161 1.01 -0.83 -9.92
C PHE A 161 2.17 -1.13 -8.98
N PHE A 162 2.60 -2.39 -8.87
CA PHE A 162 3.68 -2.76 -7.95
C PHE A 162 5.04 -2.21 -8.38
N HIS A 163 5.24 -2.02 -9.68
CA HIS A 163 6.43 -1.31 -10.17
C HIS A 163 6.41 0.18 -9.76
N LEU A 164 5.26 0.86 -9.93
CA LEU A 164 5.08 2.24 -9.45
C LEU A 164 5.22 2.34 -7.93
N LEU A 165 4.77 1.33 -7.18
CA LEU A 165 4.97 1.25 -5.73
C LEU A 165 6.46 1.16 -5.38
N ASP A 166 7.22 0.29 -6.04
CA ASP A 166 8.67 0.17 -5.82
C ASP A 166 9.42 1.48 -6.14
N LEU A 167 9.03 2.17 -7.22
CA LEU A 167 9.55 3.51 -7.55
C LEU A 167 9.17 4.55 -6.49
N THR A 168 7.93 4.53 -6.01
CA THR A 168 7.47 5.44 -4.96
C THR A 168 8.28 5.25 -3.68
N ILE A 169 8.52 4.02 -3.26
CA ILE A 169 9.33 3.69 -2.08
C ILE A 169 10.77 4.21 -2.27
N LEU A 170 11.34 4.04 -3.47
CA LEU A 170 12.67 4.55 -3.78
C LEU A 170 12.71 6.09 -3.74
N ASN A 171 11.72 6.76 -4.32
CA ASN A 171 11.61 8.22 -4.28
C ASN A 171 11.50 8.72 -2.84
N SER A 172 10.64 8.11 -2.02
CA SER A 172 10.57 8.43 -0.59
C SER A 172 11.88 8.20 0.16
N PHE A 173 12.62 7.14 -0.17
CA PHE A 173 13.93 6.87 0.41
C PHE A 173 14.98 7.93 0.02
N ILE A 174 15.00 8.35 -1.25
CA ILE A 174 15.92 9.40 -1.73
C ILE A 174 15.67 10.74 -1.01
N LEU A 175 14.43 11.01 -0.62
CA LEU A 175 14.05 12.22 0.14
C LEU A 175 14.34 12.13 1.64
N LEU A 176 14.58 10.94 2.19
CA LEU A 176 14.79 10.73 3.62
C LEU A 176 15.91 11.59 4.24
N PRO A 177 17.07 11.79 3.59
CA PRO A 177 18.14 12.62 4.13
C PRO A 177 17.74 14.09 4.33
N SER A 178 16.80 14.62 3.53
CA SER A 178 16.27 15.98 3.69
C SER A 178 15.50 16.16 5.00
N CYS A 179 15.07 15.07 5.64
CA CYS A 179 14.40 15.06 6.93
C CYS A 179 15.36 14.77 8.11
N GLY A 180 16.67 14.71 7.88
CA GLY A 180 17.67 14.44 8.91
C GLY A 180 17.80 12.98 9.35
N ALA A 181 17.05 12.06 8.71
CA ALA A 181 17.13 10.63 8.99
C ALA A 181 18.20 9.96 8.13
N LYS A 182 18.97 9.04 8.74
CA LYS A 182 19.99 8.23 8.07
C LYS A 182 19.64 6.75 8.23
N LEU A 183 18.99 6.18 7.23
CA LEU A 183 18.71 4.75 7.15
C LEU A 183 19.31 4.19 5.86
N SER A 184 19.69 2.92 5.84
CA SER A 184 19.90 2.19 4.59
C SER A 184 18.57 1.92 3.90
N HIS A 185 18.60 1.67 2.57
CA HIS A 185 17.37 1.33 1.82
C HIS A 185 16.69 0.07 2.39
N ARG A 186 17.47 -0.89 2.89
CA ARG A 186 16.95 -2.10 3.55
C ARG A 186 16.17 -1.75 4.82
N GLU A 187 16.78 -0.97 5.70
CA GLU A 187 16.17 -0.57 6.97
C GLU A 187 14.92 0.30 6.75
N PHE A 188 14.97 1.21 5.78
CA PHE A 188 13.81 2.02 5.42
C PHE A 188 12.61 1.16 5.00
N ARG A 189 12.82 0.17 4.13
CA ARG A 189 11.74 -0.74 3.70
C ARG A 189 11.22 -1.62 4.85
N LEU A 190 12.10 -2.15 5.70
CA LEU A 190 11.69 -2.92 6.88
C LEU A 190 10.88 -2.06 7.87
N ALA A 191 11.29 -0.81 8.08
CA ALA A 191 10.54 0.14 8.89
C ALA A 191 9.17 0.46 8.27
N LEU A 192 9.10 0.60 6.95
CA LEU A 192 7.83 0.78 6.23
C LEU A 192 6.89 -0.41 6.41
N VAL A 193 7.37 -1.64 6.22
CA VAL A 193 6.59 -2.87 6.47
C VAL A 193 6.04 -2.86 7.89
N ARG A 194 6.90 -2.62 8.88
CA ARG A 194 6.49 -2.54 10.28
C ARG A 194 5.40 -1.49 10.51
N LYS A 195 5.56 -0.29 9.95
CA LYS A 195 4.58 0.80 10.10
C LYS A 195 3.24 0.49 9.43
N MET A 196 3.23 -0.20 8.29
CA MET A 196 2.01 -0.66 7.64
C MET A 196 1.28 -1.70 8.48
N LEU A 197 2.00 -2.67 9.04
CA LEU A 197 1.42 -3.68 9.95
C LEU A 197 0.89 -3.04 11.24
N GLU A 198 1.63 -2.10 11.83
CA GLU A 198 1.18 -1.33 13.00
C GLU A 198 -0.09 -0.52 12.67
N HIS A 199 -0.17 0.10 11.49
CA HIS A 199 -1.36 0.84 11.07
C HIS A 199 -2.56 -0.08 10.88
N ALA A 200 -2.37 -1.24 10.25
CA ALA A 200 -3.42 -2.24 10.11
C ALA A 200 -3.92 -2.77 11.46
N ALA A 201 -2.99 -3.04 12.40
CA ALA A 201 -3.33 -3.53 13.73
C ALA A 201 -4.13 -2.51 14.57
N ARG A 202 -3.97 -1.21 14.32
CA ARG A 202 -4.79 -0.17 14.95
C ARG A 202 -6.26 -0.24 14.51
N GLY A 203 -6.58 -0.93 13.42
CA GLY A 203 -7.93 -0.99 12.84
C GLY A 203 -8.41 0.36 12.30
N PRO A 204 -9.66 0.48 11.82
CA PRO A 204 -10.18 1.74 11.30
C PRO A 204 -10.11 2.85 12.38
N PRO A 205 -9.87 4.11 11.96
CA PRO A 205 -9.82 5.23 12.87
C PRO A 205 -11.12 5.32 13.67
N HIS A 206 -11.00 5.56 14.97
CA HIS A 206 -12.17 5.78 15.80
C HIS A 206 -12.83 7.09 15.33
N TRP A 207 -14.07 7.01 14.85
CA TRP A 207 -14.82 8.17 14.38
C TRP A 207 -16.09 8.39 15.22
N PRO A 208 -16.43 9.64 15.57
CA PRO A 208 -17.71 9.96 16.19
C PRO A 208 -18.82 9.83 15.15
N THR A 209 -19.82 9.01 15.45
CA THR A 209 -21.01 8.80 14.63
C THR A 209 -22.27 9.15 15.40
N SER A 210 -23.31 9.57 14.68
CA SER A 210 -24.62 9.80 15.28
C SER A 210 -25.25 8.47 15.69
N SER A 211 -25.87 8.44 16.85
CA SER A 211 -26.56 7.31 17.44
C SER A 211 -28.05 7.58 17.45
N ASN A 212 -28.89 6.60 17.09
CA ASN A 212 -30.34 6.71 17.19
C ASN A 212 -30.84 6.72 18.66
N LYS A 213 -29.98 6.31 19.59
CA LYS A 213 -30.20 6.40 21.03
C LYS A 213 -29.34 7.51 21.62
N ARG A 214 -29.69 8.01 22.81
CA ARG A 214 -28.86 8.96 23.56
C ARG A 214 -28.02 8.22 24.62
N PRO A 215 -26.86 7.62 24.27
CA PRO A 215 -26.00 6.99 25.27
C PRO A 215 -25.45 8.01 26.26
N SER A 216 -25.10 7.54 27.45
CA SER A 216 -24.30 8.30 28.39
C SER A 216 -22.84 8.37 27.94
N CYS A 217 -22.18 9.51 28.17
CA CYS A 217 -20.75 9.62 27.89
C CYS A 217 -19.94 8.83 28.92
N ARG A 218 -19.22 7.79 28.49
CA ARG A 218 -18.44 6.92 29.39
C ARG A 218 -17.37 7.68 30.18
N VAL A 219 -16.73 8.68 29.56
CA VAL A 219 -15.71 9.51 30.22
C VAL A 219 -16.35 10.44 31.25
N CYS A 220 -17.43 11.15 30.91
CA CYS A 220 -18.11 12.01 31.88
C CYS A 220 -18.65 11.21 33.07
N SER A 221 -19.26 10.05 32.80
CA SER A 221 -19.76 9.16 33.85
C SER A 221 -18.65 8.70 34.80
N SER A 222 -17.43 8.45 34.29
CA SER A 222 -16.27 8.09 35.13
C SER A 222 -15.82 9.23 36.08
N HIS A 223 -16.18 10.48 35.77
CA HIS A 223 -15.92 11.65 36.60
C HIS A 223 -17.16 12.09 37.41
N GLY A 224 -18.17 11.22 37.54
CA GLY A 224 -19.42 11.52 38.28
C GLY A 224 -20.33 12.54 37.57
N LYS A 225 -20.06 12.87 36.30
CA LYS A 225 -20.89 13.80 35.51
C LYS A 225 -21.80 13.02 34.55
N TRP A 226 -23.09 13.31 34.59
CA TRP A 226 -24.05 12.71 33.66
C TRP A 226 -24.24 13.59 32.44
N SER A 227 -24.00 13.04 31.25
CA SER A 227 -24.34 13.68 29.98
C SER A 227 -24.92 12.66 29.01
N TYR A 228 -26.06 13.02 28.39
CA TYR A 228 -26.72 12.24 27.35
C TYR A 228 -26.48 12.88 25.99
N ILE A 229 -25.77 12.15 25.15
CA ILE A 229 -25.23 12.64 23.88
C ILE A 229 -25.80 11.84 22.72
N TRP A 230 -25.77 12.42 21.53
CA TRP A 230 -26.17 11.73 20.30
C TRP A 230 -25.00 11.05 19.61
N THR A 231 -23.80 11.10 20.19
CA THR A 231 -22.56 10.71 19.54
C THR A 231 -21.99 9.45 20.18
N LYS A 232 -21.61 8.47 19.35
CA LYS A 232 -20.90 7.26 19.78
C LYS A 232 -19.71 6.98 18.89
N CYS A 233 -18.70 6.33 19.44
CA CYS A 233 -17.63 5.76 18.62
C CYS A 233 -18.19 4.58 17.82
N MET A 234 -18.10 4.64 16.50
CA MET A 234 -18.58 3.55 15.63
C MET A 234 -17.90 2.22 15.94
N LYS A 235 -16.61 2.26 16.27
CA LYS A 235 -15.78 1.07 16.50
C LYS A 235 -15.91 0.47 17.89
N CYS A 236 -16.03 1.30 18.93
CA CYS A 236 -16.14 0.82 20.32
C CYS A 236 -17.59 0.65 20.78
N ASP A 237 -18.55 1.17 20.03
CA ASP A 237 -19.97 1.27 20.40
C ASP A 237 -20.19 1.93 21.78
N VAL A 238 -19.39 2.95 22.09
CA VAL A 238 -19.44 3.70 23.35
C VAL A 238 -19.84 5.15 23.09
N GLY A 239 -20.77 5.67 23.89
CA GLY A 239 -21.12 7.09 23.90
C GLY A 239 -19.95 7.95 24.38
N LEU A 240 -19.52 8.91 23.57
CA LEU A 240 -18.44 9.85 23.89
C LEU A 240 -18.76 11.27 23.40
N CYS A 241 -18.59 12.28 24.26
CA CYS A 241 -18.71 13.68 23.83
C CYS A 241 -17.67 13.99 22.76
N ILE A 242 -18.07 14.69 21.69
CA ILE A 242 -17.15 15.11 20.61
C ILE A 242 -16.03 16.01 21.17
N SER A 243 -16.37 16.91 22.09
CA SER A 243 -15.41 17.81 22.75
C SER A 243 -14.61 17.08 23.83
N GLY A 244 -13.39 16.67 23.48
CA GLY A 244 -12.36 16.20 24.42
C GLY A 244 -12.51 14.76 24.93
N CYS A 245 -13.72 14.31 25.29
CA CYS A 245 -13.95 12.96 25.83
C CYS A 245 -13.61 11.86 24.82
N PHE A 246 -13.91 12.10 23.53
CA PHE A 246 -13.60 11.18 22.44
C PHE A 246 -12.09 10.91 22.36
N GLN A 247 -11.28 11.96 22.34
CA GLN A 247 -9.83 11.88 22.29
C GLN A 247 -9.26 11.22 23.56
N GLN A 248 -9.73 11.63 24.74
CA GLN A 248 -9.26 11.08 26.02
C GLN A 248 -9.51 9.57 26.14
N TYR A 249 -10.67 9.09 25.70
CA TYR A 249 -11.03 7.68 25.75
C TYR A 249 -10.12 6.83 24.85
N HIS A 250 -9.84 7.31 23.63
CA HIS A 250 -9.04 6.58 22.66
C HIS A 250 -7.52 6.72 22.89
N MET A 251 -7.05 7.81 23.50
CA MET A 251 -5.63 7.93 23.87
C MET A 251 -5.23 6.99 25.01
N LYS A 252 -6.12 6.71 25.98
CA LYS A 252 -5.82 5.78 27.08
C LYS A 252 -5.70 4.32 26.62
N ALA A 253 -6.47 3.92 25.61
CA ALA A 253 -6.46 2.56 25.07
C ALA A 253 -5.19 2.22 24.26
N THR A 254 -4.45 3.22 23.76
CA THR A 254 -3.23 3.03 22.98
C THR A 254 -1.97 2.85 23.83
N PHE A 255 -2.06 3.08 25.15
CA PHE A 255 -0.95 2.99 26.11
C PHE A 255 -1.21 1.99 27.26
N SER A 256 -2.13 1.04 27.05
CA SER A 256 -2.42 -0.05 27.99
C SER A 256 -1.97 -1.40 27.41
#